data_AF-A0A414LSJ3-F1
#
_entry.id   AF-A0A414LSJ3-F1
#
_cell.length_a   1.000
_cell.length_b   1.000
_cell.length_c   1.000
_cell.angle_alpha   90.00
_cell.angle_beta   90.00
_cell.angle_gamma   90.00
#
_symmetry.space_group_name_H-M   'P 1'
#
loop_
_entity.id
_entity.type
_entity.pdbx_description
1 polymer ?
#
loop_
_entity_poly.entity_id
_entity_poly.type
_entity_poly.pdbx_seq_one_letter_code
_entity_poly.pdbx_strand_id
1 'polypeptide(L)'
;MYVRFNSRNAGNPTAAREELIELIAFYANSEHSMFRDFADLLERYQDPIVNSFVMVEKMGNGKIYNSRLSNGPIESINRKVKDLKRLGRGFRNFEHFRNRFPEQPPS
;
A
#
# COMPACT_ATOMS: atom_id res chain seq x y z
N MET A 1 -7.47 2.72 -4.31
CA MET A 1 -6.59 3.25 -3.22
C MET A 1 -5.23 2.54 -3.18
N TYR A 2 -5.12 1.31 -2.65
CA TYR A 2 -3.87 0.56 -2.46
C TYR A 2 -3.15 0.10 -3.75
N VAL A 3 -3.86 -0.08 -4.88
CA VAL A 3 -3.21 -0.38 -6.17
C VAL A 3 -2.35 0.79 -6.67
N ARG A 4 -2.77 2.04 -6.39
CA ARG A 4 -2.02 3.25 -6.75
C ARG A 4 -0.82 3.49 -5.83
N PHE A 5 -0.92 3.10 -4.56
CA PHE A 5 0.19 3.13 -3.58
C PHE A 5 1.42 2.37 -4.10
N ASN A 6 1.22 1.18 -4.69
CA ASN A 6 2.33 0.36 -5.20
C ASN A 6 3.09 0.96 -6.38
N SER A 7 2.38 1.64 -7.28
CA SER A 7 2.97 2.23 -8.48
C SER A 7 3.59 3.60 -8.22
N ARG A 8 3.07 4.36 -7.23
CA ARG A 8 3.51 5.73 -6.91
C ARG A 8 4.78 5.78 -6.07
N ASN A 9 5.02 4.78 -5.23
CA ASN A 9 6.13 4.79 -4.27
C ASN A 9 7.34 3.93 -4.67
N ALA A 10 7.40 3.45 -5.92
CA ALA A 10 8.53 2.63 -6.35
C ALA A 10 9.86 3.38 -6.21
N GLY A 11 10.77 2.87 -5.38
CA GLY A 11 12.05 3.51 -5.11
C GLY A 11 12.01 4.66 -4.10
N ASN A 12 10.87 4.92 -3.46
CA ASN A 12 10.73 5.96 -2.45
C ASN A 12 10.14 5.40 -1.14
N PRO A 13 10.96 4.76 -0.28
CA PRO A 13 10.49 4.18 0.97
C PRO A 13 9.96 5.23 1.97
N THR A 14 10.45 6.47 1.92
CA THR A 14 9.96 7.56 2.79
C THR A 14 8.53 7.93 2.43
N ALA A 15 8.26 8.22 1.15
CA ALA A 15 6.88 8.49 0.69
C ALA A 15 5.96 7.27 0.88
N ALA A 16 6.49 6.05 0.69
CA ALA A 16 5.75 4.82 0.98
C ALA A 16 5.32 4.74 2.45
N ARG A 17 6.17 5.18 3.39
CA ARG A 17 5.84 5.18 4.81
C ARG A 17 4.73 6.18 5.14
N GLU A 18 4.82 7.40 4.61
CA GLU A 18 3.82 8.46 4.81
C GLU A 18 2.44 8.04 4.27
N GLU A 19 2.37 7.60 3.00
CA GLU A 19 1.10 7.18 2.39
C GLU A 19 0.53 5.91 3.08
N LEU A 20 1.40 5.04 3.61
CA LEU A 20 0.96 3.85 4.36
C LEU A 20 0.34 4.22 5.71
N ILE A 21 0.88 5.21 6.42
CA ILE A 21 0.30 5.71 7.67
C ILE A 21 -1.09 6.29 7.42
N GLU A 22 -1.26 7.11 6.37
CA GLU A 22 -2.57 7.64 5.98
C GLU A 22 -3.56 6.52 5.65
N LEU A 23 -3.09 5.48 4.96
CA LEU A 23 -3.91 4.34 4.58
C LEU A 23 -4.34 3.51 5.80
N ILE A 24 -3.44 3.27 6.76
CA ILE A 24 -3.75 2.60 8.03
C ILE A 24 -4.80 3.40 8.78
N ALA A 25 -4.59 4.70 8.97
CA ALA A 25 -5.54 5.57 9.67
C ALA A 25 -6.92 5.56 8.99
N PHE A 26 -6.96 5.59 7.66
CA PHE A 26 -8.21 5.52 6.90
C PHE A 26 -8.98 4.22 7.17
N TYR A 27 -8.30 3.06 7.12
CA TYR A 27 -8.96 1.77 7.34
C TYR A 27 -9.33 1.52 8.80
N ALA A 28 -8.52 2.00 9.75
CA ALA A 28 -8.77 1.87 11.18
C ALA A 28 -10.04 2.62 11.62
N ASN A 29 -10.37 3.74 10.96
CA ASN A 29 -11.59 4.52 11.21
C ASN A 29 -12.85 3.98 10.53
N SER A 30 -12.79 2.82 9.87
CA SER A 30 -13.96 2.23 9.22
C SER A 30 -14.93 1.60 10.23
N GLU A 31 -16.23 1.70 9.97
CA GLU A 31 -17.28 1.02 10.75
C GLU A 31 -17.26 -0.50 10.59
N HIS A 32 -16.69 -1.02 9.49
CA HIS A 32 -16.62 -2.47 9.26
C HIS A 32 -15.35 -3.07 9.88
N SER A 33 -15.53 -4.09 10.72
CA SER A 33 -14.43 -4.80 11.39
C SER A 33 -13.38 -5.32 10.42
N MET A 34 -13.79 -5.85 9.26
CA MET A 34 -12.86 -6.37 8.24
C MET A 34 -11.83 -5.34 7.74
N PHE A 35 -12.18 -4.04 7.74
CA PHE A 35 -11.24 -2.98 7.36
C PHE A 35 -10.33 -2.61 8.52
N ARG A 36 -10.83 -2.63 9.75
CA ARG A 36 -9.99 -2.46 10.95
C ARG A 36 -8.98 -3.60 11.08
N ASP A 37 -9.41 -4.85 10.89
CA ASP A 37 -8.53 -6.02 10.85
C ASP A 37 -7.45 -5.88 9.75
N PHE A 38 -7.82 -5.25 8.62
CA PHE A 38 -6.87 -4.97 7.55
C PHE A 38 -5.90 -3.82 7.91
N ALA A 39 -6.35 -2.81 8.65
CA ALA A 39 -5.49 -1.75 9.17
C ALA A 39 -4.45 -2.31 10.15
N ASP A 40 -4.88 -3.15 11.09
CA ASP A 40 -4.01 -3.83 12.06
C ASP A 40 -2.95 -4.68 11.35
N LEU A 41 -3.34 -5.33 10.24
CA LEU A 41 -2.41 -6.06 9.41
C LEU A 41 -1.37 -5.13 8.76
N LEU A 42 -1.81 -4.01 8.18
CA LEU A 42 -0.91 -3.05 7.54
C LEU A 42 0.07 -2.44 8.57
N GLU A 43 -0.41 -2.11 9.76
CA GLU A 43 0.41 -1.61 10.87
C GLU A 43 1.44 -2.66 11.31
N ARG A 44 1.01 -3.91 11.55
CA ARG A 44 1.89 -5.01 11.95
C ARG A 44 3.01 -5.28 10.94
N TYR A 45 2.75 -5.08 9.65
CA TYR A 45 3.70 -5.33 8.57
C TYR A 45 4.26 -4.05 7.96
N GLN A 46 4.15 -2.90 8.64
CA GLN A 46 4.55 -1.61 8.10
C GLN A 46 6.00 -1.57 7.62
N ASP A 47 6.96 -1.96 8.46
CA ASP A 47 8.38 -1.98 8.09
C ASP A 47 8.68 -2.95 6.94
N PRO A 48 8.22 -4.22 6.96
CA PRO A 48 8.33 -5.12 5.80
C PRO A 48 7.74 -4.55 4.50
N ILE A 49 6.62 -3.83 4.58
CA ILE A 49 5.97 -3.21 3.42
C ILE A 49 6.83 -2.05 2.91
N VAL A 50 7.27 -1.13 3.78
CA VAL A 50 8.13 0.00 3.41
C VAL A 50 9.45 -0.49 2.80
N ASN A 51 10.06 -1.51 3.39
CA ASN A 51 11.30 -2.11 2.91
C ASN A 51 11.15 -2.74 1.51
N SER A 52 9.94 -3.11 1.10
CA SER A 52 9.69 -3.59 -0.26
C SER A 52 9.84 -2.51 -1.35
N PHE A 53 9.88 -1.24 -0.96
CA PHE A 53 10.10 -0.10 -1.87
C PHE A 53 11.57 0.32 -1.96
N VAL A 54 12.46 -0.26 -1.15
CA VAL A 54 13.91 -0.03 -1.25
C VAL A 54 14.44 -0.65 -2.54
N MET A 55 15.14 0.15 -3.33
CA MET A 55 15.83 -0.29 -4.54
C MET A 55 17.30 -0.56 -4.22
N VAL A 56 17.81 -1.66 -4.75
CA VAL A 56 19.22 -2.02 -4.66
C VAL A 56 19.76 -2.32 -6.04
N GLU A 57 21.02 -1.99 -6.24
CA GLU A 57 21.75 -2.40 -7.42
C GLU A 57 22.03 -3.91 -7.34
N LYS A 58 21.72 -4.64 -8.41
CA LYS A 58 22.01 -6.07 -8.55
C LYS A 58 22.83 -6.31 -9.80
N MET A 59 23.76 -7.26 -9.70
CA MET A 59 24.51 -7.77 -10.85
C MET A 59 23.91 -9.10 -11.28
N GLY A 60 23.51 -9.22 -12.55
CA GLY A 60 22.98 -10.45 -13.12
C GLY A 60 23.25 -10.53 -14.61
N ASN A 61 23.63 -11.71 -15.10
CA ASN A 61 24.01 -11.97 -16.50
C ASN A 61 25.01 -10.94 -17.06
N GLY A 62 26.00 -10.54 -16.25
CA GLY A 62 27.01 -9.56 -16.64
C GLY A 62 26.52 -8.12 -16.78
N LYS A 63 25.27 -7.82 -16.36
CA LYS A 63 24.69 -6.48 -16.37
C LYS A 63 24.31 -6.03 -14.97
N ILE A 64 24.44 -4.74 -14.74
CA ILE A 64 24.01 -4.07 -13.52
C ILE A 64 22.60 -3.52 -13.76
N TYR A 65 21.68 -3.78 -12.84
CA TYR A 65 20.33 -3.24 -12.88
C TYR A 65 19.79 -2.96 -11.48
N ASN A 66 18.94 -1.93 -11.37
CA ASN A 66 18.25 -1.61 -10.13
C ASN A 66 17.00 -2.46 -9.98
N SER A 67 16.83 -3.10 -8.82
CA SER A 67 15.61 -3.84 -8.50
C SER A 67 15.24 -3.69 -7.03
N ARG A 68 13.99 -3.99 -6.69
CA ARG A 68 13.55 -4.00 -5.29
C ARG A 68 14.35 -5.02 -4.49
N LEU A 69 14.66 -4.68 -3.25
CA LEU A 69 15.33 -5.57 -2.32
C LEU A 69 14.47 -6.82 -2.04
N SER A 70 13.15 -6.62 -1.84
CA SER A 70 12.19 -7.71 -1.63
C SER A 70 10.82 -7.37 -2.20
N ASN A 71 10.20 -8.32 -2.91
CA ASN A 71 8.81 -8.20 -3.39
C ASN A 71 7.81 -9.00 -2.53
N GLY A 72 8.29 -9.94 -1.70
CA GLY A 72 7.43 -10.89 -0.98
C GLY A 72 6.40 -10.23 -0.06
N PRO A 73 6.79 -9.29 0.83
CA PRO A 73 5.87 -8.62 1.74
C PRO A 73 4.73 -7.93 0.99
N ILE A 74 5.04 -7.11 -0.02
CA ILE A 74 4.03 -6.36 -0.75
C ILE A 74 3.13 -7.25 -1.60
N GLU A 75 3.67 -8.31 -2.21
CA GLU A 75 2.88 -9.29 -2.94
C GLU A 75 1.87 -10.02 -2.04
N SER A 76 2.27 -10.34 -0.80
CA SER A 76 1.39 -10.96 0.19
C SER A 76 0.21 -10.05 0.55
N ILE A 77 0.48 -8.77 0.81
CA ILE A 77 -0.58 -7.80 1.09
C ILE A 77 -1.45 -7.55 -0.15
N ASN A 78 -0.86 -7.51 -1.36
CA ASN A 78 -1.60 -7.40 -2.63
C ASN A 78 -2.61 -8.55 -2.81
N ARG A 79 -2.23 -9.78 -2.44
CA ARG A 79 -3.15 -10.93 -2.49
C ARG A 79 -4.31 -10.76 -1.51
N LYS A 80 -4.03 -10.36 -0.26
CA LYS A 80 -5.07 -10.13 0.76
C LYS A 80 -6.07 -9.04 0.36
N VAL A 81 -5.61 -7.94 -0.24
CA VAL A 81 -6.49 -6.89 -0.78
C VAL A 81 -7.38 -7.41 -1.90
N LYS A 82 -6.83 -8.24 -2.80
CA LYS A 82 -7.62 -8.87 -3.87
C LYS A 82 -8.69 -9.80 -3.30
N ASP A 83 -8.36 -10.58 -2.28
CA ASP A 83 -9.32 -11.44 -1.60
C ASP A 83 -10.40 -10.64 -0.86
N LEU A 84 -10.03 -9.55 -0.19
CA LEU A 84 -10.97 -8.63 0.47
C LEU A 84 -11.99 -8.07 -0.54
N LYS A 85 -11.51 -7.64 -1.73
CA LYS A 85 -12.36 -7.18 -2.83
C LYS A 85 -13.27 -8.29 -3.39
N ARG A 86 -12.78 -9.54 -3.43
CA ARG A 86 -13.54 -10.69 -3.95
C ARG A 86 -14.64 -11.15 -2.99
N LEU A 87 -14.37 -11.11 -1.68
CA LEU A 87 -15.36 -11.34 -0.63
C LEU A 87 -16.40 -10.21 -0.61
N GLY A 88 -15.97 -9.00 -0.93
CA GLY A 88 -16.78 -7.79 -0.89
C GLY A 88 -17.56 -7.43 -2.15
N ARG A 89 -18.31 -8.33 -2.78
CA ARG A 89 -19.15 -7.99 -3.97
C ARG A 89 -20.15 -6.82 -3.76
N GLY A 90 -20.36 -6.33 -2.52
CA GLY A 90 -21.12 -5.12 -2.17
C GLY A 90 -20.32 -3.83 -1.87
N PHE A 91 -18.98 -3.84 -1.91
CA PHE A 91 -18.14 -2.72 -1.41
C PHE A 91 -17.69 -1.72 -2.50
N ARG A 92 -18.36 -1.71 -3.66
CA ARG A 92 -18.07 -0.76 -4.77
C ARG A 92 -18.12 0.71 -4.31
N ASN A 93 -18.84 1.04 -3.24
CA ASN A 93 -18.93 2.40 -2.69
C ASN A 93 -17.63 2.91 -2.02
N PHE A 94 -16.69 2.04 -1.66
CA PHE A 94 -15.48 2.47 -0.93
C PHE A 94 -14.38 3.08 -1.81
N GLU A 95 -14.25 2.67 -3.08
CA GLU A 95 -13.28 3.31 -4.00
C GLU A 95 -13.73 4.74 -4.39
N HIS A 96 -15.01 5.11 -4.19
CA HIS A 96 -15.55 6.45 -4.46
C HIS A 96 -15.42 7.44 -3.29
N PHE A 97 -15.06 6.98 -2.08
CA PHE A 97 -14.95 7.85 -0.90
C PHE A 97 -13.78 8.86 -0.98
N ARG A 98 -12.85 8.69 -1.95
CA ARG A 98 -11.74 9.63 -2.19
C ARG A 98 -12.17 11.00 -2.75
N ASN A 99 -13.42 11.17 -3.18
CA ASN A 99 -13.90 12.51 -3.63
C ASN A 99 -14.14 13.52 -2.47
N ARG A 100 -13.64 13.26 -1.25
CA ARG A 100 -13.78 14.17 -0.09
C ARG A 100 -12.47 14.69 0.51
N PHE A 101 -11.33 14.50 -0.14
CA PHE A 101 -10.14 15.29 0.18
C PHE A 101 -9.96 16.33 -0.93
N PRO A 102 -10.37 17.59 -0.74
CA PRO A 102 -9.94 18.65 -1.63
C PRO A 102 -8.42 18.68 -1.60
N GLU A 103 -7.80 18.68 -2.77
CA GLU A 103 -6.45 19.19 -2.92
C GLU A 103 -6.43 20.53 -2.19
N GLN A 104 -5.69 20.64 -1.07
CA GLN A 104 -5.45 21.95 -0.51
C GLN A 104 -4.68 22.71 -1.60
N PRO A 105 -5.22 23.79 -2.17
CA PRO A 105 -4.41 24.66 -2.99
C PRO A 105 -3.35 25.28 -2.06
N PRO A 106 -2.09 25.40 -2.48
CA PRO A 106 -1.09 26.07 -1.65
C PRO A 106 -1.50 27.52 -1.43
N SER A 107 -1.58 27.94 -0.17
CA SER A 107 -1.63 29.35 0.26
C SER A 107 -0.62 29.56 1.36
#